data_AF-A0A7S1SRX8-F1
#
_entry.id   AF-A0A7S1SRX8-F1
#
_cell.length_a   1.000
_cell.length_b   1.000
_cell.length_c   1.000
_cell.angle_alpha   90.00
_cell.angle_beta   90.00
_cell.angle_gamma   90.00
#
_symmetry.space_group_name_H-M   'P 1'
#
loop_
_entity.id
_entity.type
_entity.pdbx_description
1 polymer ?
#
loop_
_entity_poly.entity_id
_entity_poly.type
_entity_poly.pdbx_seq_one_letter_code
_entity_poly.pdbx_strand_id
1 'polypeptide(L)'
;QMMDMPSRYAFNLTAAAPLPDRLLPFLRFAYLTDASEVQRLTLDDLQRPVSPANEAAATSLLAAHLRSRIAKYRTTIEEDTRTIEDASVSAKAKVAARLLRIEKGILLAALEQLSAVMPGEGGDAGPQPELHPKLS
;
A
#
# COMPACT_ATOMS: atom_id res chain seq x y z
N GLN A 1 27.42 5.91 -14.97
CA GLN A 1 26.50 5.53 -16.05
C GLN A 1 25.11 5.93 -15.58
N MET A 2 24.49 6.93 -16.22
CA MET A 2 23.15 7.39 -15.82
C MET A 2 22.18 6.23 -16.03
N MET A 3 21.49 5.82 -14.96
CA MET A 3 20.52 4.73 -15.03
C MET A 3 19.36 5.20 -15.91
N ASP A 4 19.16 4.55 -17.07
CA ASP A 4 18.02 4.80 -17.94
C ASP A 4 16.76 4.23 -17.26
N MET A 5 16.24 5.00 -16.31
CA MET A 5 15.08 4.62 -15.53
C MET A 5 13.85 5.28 -16.17
N PRO A 6 12.83 4.49 -16.55
CA PRO A 6 11.62 5.08 -17.11
C PRO A 6 10.98 6.01 -16.07
N SER A 7 10.46 7.16 -16.51
CA SER A 7 9.80 8.14 -15.65
C SER A 7 8.56 7.60 -14.92
N ARG A 8 8.08 6.42 -15.33
CA ARG A 8 6.95 5.70 -14.72
C ARG A 8 7.29 4.23 -14.63
N TYR A 9 6.99 3.63 -13.49
CA TYR A 9 7.11 2.20 -13.26
C TYR A 9 5.80 1.66 -12.69
N ALA A 10 5.34 0.51 -13.19
CA ALA A 10 4.16 -0.17 -12.68
C ALA A 10 4.57 -1.29 -11.73
N PHE A 11 4.06 -1.25 -10.50
CA PHE A 11 4.26 -2.30 -9.51
C PHE A 11 2.96 -3.10 -9.35
N ASN A 12 3.06 -4.43 -9.47
CA ASN A 12 1.93 -5.33 -9.25
C ASN A 12 1.94 -5.79 -7.80
N LEU A 13 0.91 -5.43 -7.05
CA LEU A 13 0.68 -5.97 -5.72
C LEU A 13 -0.11 -7.26 -5.87
N THR A 14 0.36 -8.33 -5.22
CA THR A 14 -0.28 -9.65 -5.29
C THR A 14 -0.45 -10.22 -3.89
N ALA A 15 -1.26 -11.27 -3.73
CA ALA A 15 -1.37 -11.94 -2.43
C ALA A 15 -0.04 -12.55 -1.96
N ALA A 16 0.81 -13.00 -2.89
CA ALA A 16 2.13 -13.58 -2.57
C ALA A 16 3.20 -12.52 -2.30
N ALA A 17 3.07 -11.34 -2.92
CA ALA A 17 3.94 -10.19 -2.73
C ALA A 17 3.09 -8.91 -2.60
N PRO A 18 2.49 -8.65 -1.43
CA PRO A 18 1.68 -7.46 -1.20
C PRO A 18 2.51 -6.18 -1.26
N LEU A 19 3.79 -6.25 -0.89
CA LEU A 19 4.75 -5.18 -1.03
C LEU A 19 5.97 -5.66 -1.86
N PRO A 20 6.03 -5.37 -3.17
CA PRO A 20 7.14 -5.81 -4.01
C PRO A 20 8.49 -5.22 -3.58
N ASP A 21 9.56 -6.03 -3.59
CA ASP A 21 10.89 -5.66 -3.09
C ASP A 21 11.47 -4.37 -3.69
N ARG A 22 11.13 -4.06 -4.94
CA ARG A 22 11.61 -2.85 -5.65
C ARG A 22 10.76 -1.60 -5.42
N LEU A 23 9.59 -1.72 -4.79
CA LEU A 23 8.69 -0.60 -4.61
C LEU A 23 9.27 0.44 -3.65
N LEU A 24 9.75 0.03 -2.47
CA LEU A 24 10.37 0.96 -1.52
C LEU A 24 11.67 1.57 -2.03
N PRO A 25 12.63 0.81 -2.60
CA PRO A 25 13.81 1.39 -3.24
C PRO A 25 13.48 2.44 -4.30
N PHE A 26 12.45 2.20 -5.11
CA PHE A 26 11.99 3.16 -6.11
C PHE A 26 11.44 4.44 -5.47
N LEU A 27 10.64 4.31 -4.42
CA LEU A 27 10.14 5.48 -3.68
C LEU A 27 11.26 6.25 -2.98
N ARG A 28 12.22 5.56 -2.36
CA ARG A 28 13.42 6.17 -1.76
C ARG A 28 14.20 6.98 -2.78
N PHE A 29 14.39 6.42 -3.99
CA PHE A 29 15.03 7.12 -5.11
C PHE A 29 14.28 8.40 -5.49
N ALA A 30 12.95 8.32 -5.60
CA ALA A 30 12.10 9.46 -5.96
C ALA A 30 12.13 10.60 -4.93
N TYR A 31 12.51 10.30 -3.68
CA TYR A 31 12.65 11.27 -2.59
C TYR A 31 14.10 11.70 -2.31
N LEU A 32 15.06 11.34 -3.17
CA LEU A 32 16.42 11.89 -3.07
C LEU A 32 16.41 13.38 -3.38
N THR A 33 17.06 14.17 -2.53
CA THR A 33 17.15 15.63 -2.67
C THR A 33 18.55 16.09 -3.07
N ASP A 34 19.58 15.28 -2.81
CA ASP A 34 20.96 15.57 -3.17
C ASP A 34 21.26 15.05 -4.60
N ALA A 35 21.67 15.96 -5.49
CA ALA A 35 22.00 15.64 -6.87
C ALA A 35 23.18 14.66 -7.01
N SER A 36 24.10 14.62 -6.04
CA SER A 36 25.19 13.66 -6.01
C SER A 36 24.70 12.25 -5.64
N GLU A 37 23.71 12.14 -4.76
CA GLU A 37 23.08 10.87 -4.42
C GLU A 37 22.27 10.32 -5.60
N VAL A 38 21.52 11.17 -6.29
CA VAL A 38 20.76 10.79 -7.51
C VAL A 38 21.68 10.22 -8.58
N GLN A 39 22.89 10.76 -8.74
CA GLN A 39 23.86 10.30 -9.74
C GLN A 39 24.58 9.02 -9.32
N ARG A 40 24.71 8.77 -8.01
CA ARG A 40 25.55 7.71 -7.46
C ARG A 40 24.76 6.46 -7.06
N LEU A 41 23.58 6.64 -6.48
CA LEU A 41 22.81 5.53 -5.89
C LEU A 41 22.01 4.79 -6.96
N THR A 42 21.99 3.47 -6.82
CA THR A 42 21.17 2.56 -7.62
C THR A 42 19.99 2.05 -6.79
N LEU A 43 19.01 1.40 -7.44
CA LEU A 43 17.91 0.77 -6.72
C LEU A 43 18.37 -0.35 -5.75
N ASP A 44 19.53 -0.97 -6.02
CA ASP A 44 20.07 -2.00 -5.14
C ASP A 44 20.70 -1.38 -3.87
N ASP A 45 21.32 -0.20 -3.99
CA ASP A 45 21.80 0.57 -2.83
C ASP A 45 20.63 1.02 -1.93
N LEU A 46 19.47 1.26 -2.55
CA LEU A 46 18.25 1.74 -1.90
C LEU A 46 17.38 0.63 -1.31
N GLN A 47 17.88 -0.60 -1.24
CA GLN A 47 17.27 -1.68 -0.46
C GLN A 47 17.22 -1.34 1.04
N ARG A 48 18.11 -0.46 1.50
CA ARG A 48 18.13 0.06 2.87
C ARG A 48 17.72 1.54 2.91
N PRO A 49 17.21 2.03 4.05
CA PRO A 49 16.94 3.44 4.23
C PRO A 49 18.18 4.31 3.96
N VAL A 50 18.01 5.40 3.21
CA VAL A 50 19.07 6.39 2.93
C VAL A 50 19.28 7.31 4.14
N SER A 51 18.17 7.80 4.68
CA SER A 51 18.12 8.64 5.87
C SER A 51 16.74 8.50 6.54
N PRO A 52 16.60 8.83 7.83
CA PRO A 52 15.30 8.79 8.50
C PRO A 52 14.23 9.66 7.82
N ALA A 53 14.61 10.83 7.32
CA ALA A 53 13.70 11.74 6.63
C ALA A 53 13.23 11.19 5.27
N ASN A 54 14.15 10.61 4.48
CA ASN A 54 13.81 9.98 3.21
C ASN A 54 12.90 8.76 3.42
N GLU A 55 13.20 7.93 4.43
CA GLU A 55 12.39 6.76 4.76
C GLU A 55 10.98 7.15 5.20
N ALA A 56 10.86 8.16 6.08
CA ALA A 56 9.57 8.66 6.53
C ALA A 56 8.75 9.22 5.36
N ALA A 57 9.37 9.98 4.44
CA ALA A 57 8.68 10.51 3.27
C ALA A 57 8.18 9.39 2.33
N ALA A 58 9.05 8.42 2.01
CA ALA A 58 8.72 7.31 1.12
C ALA A 58 7.61 6.41 1.69
N THR A 59 7.71 6.03 2.96
CA THR A 59 6.74 5.16 3.63
C THR A 59 5.42 5.88 3.88
N SER A 60 5.44 7.16 4.28
CA SER A 60 4.22 7.95 4.47
C SER A 60 3.44 8.14 3.18
N LEU A 61 4.11 8.40 2.06
CA LEU A 61 3.45 8.51 0.74
C LEU A 61 2.72 7.21 0.41
N LEU A 62 3.40 6.07 0.54
CA LEU A 62 2.83 4.78 0.19
C LEU A 62 1.66 4.41 1.13
N ALA A 63 1.81 4.65 2.43
CA ALA A 63 0.75 4.41 3.41
C ALA A 63 -0.48 5.27 3.11
N ALA A 64 -0.29 6.56 2.82
CA ALA A 64 -1.39 7.46 2.43
C ALA A 64 -2.06 7.01 1.13
N HIS A 65 -1.29 6.56 0.14
CA HIS A 65 -1.81 6.03 -1.11
C HIS A 65 -2.67 4.77 -0.88
N LEU A 66 -2.15 3.79 -0.13
CA LEU A 66 -2.85 2.54 0.18
C LEU A 66 -4.15 2.81 0.95
N ARG A 67 -4.10 3.64 2.00
CA ARG A 67 -5.28 4.05 2.78
C ARG A 67 -6.32 4.74 1.91
N SER A 68 -5.90 5.67 1.03
CA SER A 68 -6.81 6.34 0.09
C SER A 68 -7.45 5.36 -0.90
N ARG A 69 -6.71 4.35 -1.37
CA ARG A 69 -7.25 3.29 -2.24
C ARG A 69 -8.29 2.44 -1.53
N ILE A 70 -8.01 2.02 -0.29
CA ILE A 70 -8.95 1.24 0.54
C ILE A 70 -10.24 2.04 0.80
N ALA A 71 -10.13 3.32 1.14
CA ALA A 71 -11.29 4.19 1.42
C ALA A 71 -12.23 4.41 0.23
N LYS A 72 -11.80 4.10 -1.01
CA LYS A 72 -12.63 4.22 -2.21
C LYS A 72 -13.57 3.04 -2.44
N TYR A 73 -13.35 1.91 -1.77
CA TYR A 73 -14.29 0.79 -1.87
C TYR A 73 -15.57 1.11 -1.12
N ARG A 74 -16.71 0.82 -1.77
CA ARG A 74 -18.03 1.05 -1.17
C ARG A 74 -18.41 0.02 -0.12
N THR A 75 -17.75 -1.14 -0.15
CA THR A 75 -18.02 -2.27 0.75
C THR A 75 -16.78 -2.64 1.55
N THR A 76 -16.97 -3.23 2.71
CA THR A 76 -15.88 -3.85 3.50
C THR A 76 -15.59 -5.29 3.05
N ILE A 77 -14.56 -5.92 3.62
CA ILE A 77 -14.25 -7.35 3.37
C ILE A 77 -15.36 -8.24 3.93
N GLU A 78 -15.93 -7.87 5.07
CA GLU A 78 -17.00 -8.59 5.76
C GLU A 78 -18.31 -8.52 4.97
N GLU A 79 -18.63 -7.36 4.40
CA GLU A 79 -19.77 -7.18 3.50
C GLU A 79 -19.64 -8.00 2.21
N ASP A 80 -18.46 -8.00 1.59
CA ASP A 80 -18.22 -8.85 0.43
C ASP A 80 -18.31 -10.34 0.81
N THR A 81 -17.79 -10.73 1.97
CA THR A 81 -17.86 -12.12 2.46
C THR A 81 -19.30 -12.57 2.66
N ARG A 82 -20.14 -11.75 3.31
CA ARG A 82 -21.59 -12.00 3.41
C ARG A 82 -22.26 -12.15 2.05
N THR A 83 -21.92 -11.29 1.09
CA THR A 83 -22.45 -11.35 -0.29
C THR A 83 -22.08 -12.66 -0.98
N ILE A 84 -20.87 -13.18 -0.72
CA ILE A 84 -20.39 -14.43 -1.32
C ILE A 84 -21.13 -15.65 -0.75
N GLU A 85 -21.41 -15.63 0.55
CA GLU A 85 -22.05 -16.72 1.30
C GLU A 85 -23.56 -16.77 1.07
N ASP A 86 -24.21 -15.64 0.80
CA ASP A 86 -25.65 -15.56 0.57
C ASP A 86 -26.10 -16.37 -0.65
N ALA A 87 -26.86 -17.45 -0.43
CA ALA A 87 -27.37 -18.34 -1.47
C ALA A 87 -28.32 -17.65 -2.48
N SER A 88 -28.97 -16.55 -2.09
CA SER A 88 -29.92 -15.82 -2.92
C SER A 88 -29.25 -14.88 -3.94
N VAL A 89 -27.97 -14.54 -3.73
CA VAL A 89 -27.22 -13.63 -4.59
C VAL A 89 -26.77 -14.32 -5.88
N SER A 90 -26.90 -13.62 -7.01
CA SER A 90 -26.47 -14.12 -8.32
C SER A 90 -24.98 -14.47 -8.38
N ALA A 91 -24.64 -15.47 -9.21
CA ALA A 91 -23.24 -15.88 -9.41
C ALA A 91 -22.34 -14.70 -9.85
N LYS A 92 -22.85 -13.81 -10.70
CA LYS A 92 -22.12 -12.61 -11.16
C LYS A 92 -21.78 -11.67 -10.00
N ALA A 93 -22.73 -11.40 -9.11
CA ALA A 93 -22.51 -10.57 -7.94
C ALA A 93 -21.51 -11.21 -6.96
N LYS A 94 -21.57 -12.54 -6.77
CA LYS A 94 -20.58 -13.28 -5.97
C LYS A 94 -19.17 -13.18 -6.53
N VAL A 95 -19.01 -13.27 -7.85
CA VAL A 95 -17.70 -13.09 -8.50
C VAL A 95 -17.17 -11.68 -8.28
N ALA A 96 -18.01 -10.66 -8.46
CA ALA A 96 -17.61 -9.27 -8.20
C ALA A 96 -17.18 -9.08 -6.73
N ALA A 97 -17.95 -9.59 -5.76
CA ALA A 97 -17.60 -9.53 -4.34
C ALA A 97 -16.29 -10.27 -4.03
N ARG A 98 -16.01 -11.42 -4.66
CA ARG A 98 -14.73 -12.14 -4.50
C ARG A 98 -13.55 -11.30 -4.98
N LEU A 99 -13.68 -10.65 -6.15
CA LEU A 99 -12.62 -9.80 -6.69
C LEU A 99 -12.34 -8.62 -5.77
N LEU A 100 -13.38 -7.91 -5.35
CA LEU A 100 -13.25 -6.77 -4.43
C LEU A 100 -12.63 -7.17 -3.09
N ARG A 101 -13.03 -8.33 -2.55
CA ARG A 101 -12.45 -8.88 -1.31
C ARG A 101 -10.95 -9.18 -1.46
N ILE A 102 -10.55 -9.79 -2.58
CA ILE A 102 -9.14 -10.10 -2.87
C ILE A 102 -8.33 -8.81 -3.00
N GLU A 103 -8.82 -7.83 -3.77
CA GLU A 103 -8.12 -6.55 -3.94
C GLU A 103 -7.92 -5.82 -2.61
N LYS A 104 -8.98 -5.72 -1.79
CA LYS A 104 -8.88 -5.13 -0.44
C LYS A 104 -7.91 -5.89 0.45
N GLY A 105 -7.95 -7.23 0.41
CA GLY A 105 -7.02 -8.08 1.16
C GLY A 105 -5.56 -7.81 0.79
N ILE A 106 -5.26 -7.68 -0.50
CA ILE A 106 -3.90 -7.33 -0.98
C ILE A 106 -3.48 -5.95 -0.48
N LEU A 107 -4.36 -4.94 -0.56
CA LEU A 107 -4.05 -3.59 -0.11
C LEU A 107 -3.80 -3.51 1.40
N LEU A 108 -4.60 -4.23 2.20
CA LEU A 108 -4.42 -4.30 3.65
C LEU A 108 -3.13 -5.03 4.03
N ALA A 109 -2.83 -6.16 3.37
CA ALA A 109 -1.58 -6.88 3.57
C ALA A 109 -0.35 -6.03 3.20
N ALA A 110 -0.45 -5.22 2.14
CA ALA A 110 0.60 -4.28 1.76
C ALA A 110 0.82 -3.21 2.83
N LEU A 111 -0.27 -2.68 3.41
CA LEU A 111 -0.21 -1.68 4.47
C LEU A 111 0.37 -2.26 5.77
N GLU A 112 0.00 -3.50 6.10
CA GLU A 112 0.55 -4.24 7.24
C GLU A 112 2.07 -4.46 7.08
N GLN A 113 2.51 -4.98 5.93
CA GLN A 113 3.94 -5.15 5.64
C GLN A 113 4.71 -3.82 5.68
N LEU A 114 4.12 -2.75 5.15
CA LEU A 114 4.70 -1.41 5.21
C LEU A 114 4.84 -0.92 6.66
N SER A 115 3.84 -1.18 7.51
CA SER A 115 3.88 -0.76 8.92
C SER A 115 5.00 -1.43 9.72
N ALA A 116 5.38 -2.66 9.35
CA ALA A 116 6.48 -3.39 9.98
C ALA A 116 7.87 -2.79 9.66
N VAL A 117 7.99 -1.99 8.60
CA VAL A 117 9.24 -1.34 8.20
C VAL A 117 9.26 0.16 8.47
N MET A 118 8.12 0.76 8.87
CA MET A 118 8.12 2.14 9.33
C MET A 118 8.88 2.22 10.66
N PRO A 119 9.81 3.18 10.83
CA PRO A 119 10.37 3.45 12.15
C PRO A 119 9.21 3.78 13.08
N GLY A 120 9.07 3.00 14.16
CA GLY A 120 7.92 3.07 15.05
C GLY A 120 7.58 4.51 15.37
N GLU A 121 6.34 4.91 15.06
CA GLU A 121 5.75 6.10 15.65
C GLU A 121 5.75 5.83 17.16
N GLY A 122 6.71 6.43 17.86
CA GLY A 122 6.64 6.56 19.29
C GLY A 122 5.38 7.36 19.62
N GLY A 123 4.30 6.64 19.94
CA GLY A 123 3.13 7.13 20.66
C GLY A 123 2.47 8.40 20.11
N ASP A 124 1.66 8.26 19.08
CA ASP A 124 0.35 8.94 19.07
C ASP A 124 -0.62 8.11 18.22
N ALA A 125 -1.41 7.28 18.90
CA ALA A 125 -2.57 6.65 18.30
C ALA A 125 -3.62 7.74 18.05
N GLY A 126 -3.45 8.48 16.94
CA GLY A 126 -4.51 9.31 16.39
C GLY A 126 -5.77 8.47 16.20
N PRO A 127 -6.96 9.04 16.43
CA PRO A 127 -8.17 8.27 16.71
C PRO A 127 -8.47 7.31 15.57
N GLN A 128 -8.67 6.05 15.93
CA GLN A 128 -9.28 5.06 15.03
C GLN A 128 -10.58 5.66 14.48
N PRO A 129 -10.83 5.59 13.17
CA PRO A 129 -12.13 5.99 12.64
C PRO A 129 -13.18 5.05 13.22
N GLU A 130 -13.96 5.54 14.18
CA GLU A 130 -15.15 4.86 14.65
C GLU A 130 -16.06 4.60 13.45
N LEU A 131 -16.30 3.31 13.19
CA LEU A 131 -17.35 2.85 12.30
C LEU A 131 -18.69 3.19 12.97
N HIS A 132 -19.20 4.39 12.71
CA HIS A 132 -20.54 4.75 13.14
C HIS A 132 -21.55 3.77 12.51
N PRO A 133 -22.39 3.09 13.30
CA PRO A 133 -23.50 2.33 12.75
C PRO A 133 -24.46 3.30 12.08
N LYS A 134 -24.79 3.05 10.80
CA LYS A 134 -25.90 3.75 10.15
C LYS A 134 -27.17 3.34 10.88
N LEU A 135 -27.78 4.28 11.60
CA LEU A 135 -29.11 4.10 12.17
C LEU A 135 -30.11 3.86 11.03
N SER A 136 -30.88 2.77 11.19
CA SER A 136 -32.16 2.56 10.53
C SER A 136 -33.23 3.50 11.08
#